data_AF-A0A7K2DZB1-F1
#
_entry.id   AF-A0A7K2DZB1-F1
#
_cell.length_a   1.000
_cell.length_b   1.000
_cell.length_c   1.000
_cell.angle_alpha   90.00
_cell.angle_beta   90.00
_cell.angle_gamma   90.00
#
_symmetry.space_group_name_H-M   'P 1'
#
loop_
_entity.id
_entity.type
_entity.pdbx_description
1 polymer ?
#
loop_
_entity_poly.entity_id
_entity_poly.type
_entity_poly.pdbx_seq_one_letter_code
_entity_poly.pdbx_strand_id
1 'polypeptide(L)'
;GTPEDLSRVQQAFIHHYAAQCGFCTDGLIVAATAYVGGGGSADTGDIGEALAGHYCRCTGYVKILEAVAAVARGDTFDTASTASSANNTYVTIAGAES
;
A
#
# COMPACT_ATOMS: atom_id res chain seq x y z
N GLY A 1 6.64 8.88 5.88
CA GLY A 1 6.33 10.24 5.47
C GLY A 1 5.47 10.91 6.52
N THR A 2 4.92 12.08 6.21
CA THR A 2 3.85 12.73 6.98
C THR A 2 2.49 12.36 6.36
N PRO A 3 1.35 12.73 6.98
CA PRO A 3 0.04 12.55 6.35
C PRO A 3 -0.09 13.26 4.98
N GLU A 4 0.62 14.36 4.79
CA GLU A 4 0.62 15.18 3.55
C GLU A 4 1.68 14.73 2.54
N ASP A 5 2.74 14.06 3.01
CA ASP A 5 3.86 13.59 2.19
C ASP A 5 4.20 12.14 2.52
N LEU A 6 3.53 11.22 1.84
CA LEU A 6 3.72 9.78 2.02
C LEU A 6 5.05 9.31 1.42
N SER A 7 5.69 8.34 2.06
CA SER A 7 6.87 7.69 1.46
C SER A 7 6.48 6.91 0.20
N ARG A 8 7.45 6.66 -0.70
CA ARG A 8 7.23 5.84 -1.91
C ARG A 8 6.60 4.48 -1.61
N VAL A 9 7.01 3.84 -0.52
CA VAL A 9 6.42 2.57 -0.05
C VAL A 9 4.97 2.74 0.38
N GLN A 10 4.65 3.79 1.15
CA GLN A 10 3.28 4.10 1.55
C GLN A 10 2.39 4.36 0.34
N GLN A 11 2.87 5.13 -0.64
CA GLN A 11 2.14 5.41 -1.88
C GLN A 11 1.90 4.13 -2.70
N ALA A 12 2.92 3.28 -2.83
CA ALA A 12 2.79 1.99 -3.52
C ALA A 12 1.74 1.08 -2.86
N PHE A 13 1.72 1.03 -1.53
CA PHE A 13 0.75 0.22 -0.80
C PHE A 13 -0.69 0.68 -1.06
N ILE A 14 -0.91 2.00 -1.16
CA ILE A 14 -2.21 2.56 -1.55
C ILE A 14 -2.54 2.19 -3.00
N HIS A 15 -1.63 2.44 -3.93
CA HIS A 15 -1.85 2.21 -5.37
C HIS A 15 -2.17 0.75 -5.69
N HIS A 16 -1.51 -0.20 -5.03
CA HIS A 16 -1.68 -1.64 -5.26
C HIS A 16 -2.74 -2.30 -4.38
N TYR A 17 -3.44 -1.54 -3.53
CA TYR A 17 -4.37 -2.09 -2.54
C TYR A 17 -3.71 -3.14 -1.62
N ALA A 18 -2.47 -2.87 -1.19
CA ALA A 18 -1.67 -3.78 -0.36
C ALA A 18 -2.05 -3.76 1.13
N ALA A 19 -3.12 -3.04 1.49
CA ALA A 19 -3.67 -2.99 2.84
C ALA A 19 -5.19 -3.19 2.82
N GLN A 20 -5.71 -3.93 3.80
CA GLN A 20 -7.15 -4.10 4.04
C GLN A 20 -7.50 -3.72 5.49
N CYS A 21 -7.35 -4.64 6.45
CA CYS A 21 -7.65 -4.36 7.86
C CYS A 21 -6.63 -3.43 8.53
N GLY A 22 -5.46 -3.21 7.92
CA GLY A 22 -4.42 -2.28 8.38
C GLY A 22 -3.52 -2.78 9.50
N PHE A 23 -3.89 -3.85 10.23
CA PHE A 23 -3.16 -4.26 11.44
C PHE A 23 -1.69 -4.63 11.21
N CYS A 24 -1.36 -5.23 10.06
CA CYS A 24 0.01 -5.63 9.73
C CYS A 24 0.77 -4.59 8.89
N THR A 25 0.11 -3.48 8.53
CA THR A 25 0.59 -2.57 7.49
C THR A 25 1.81 -1.77 7.94
N ASP A 26 1.86 -1.36 9.19
CA ASP A 26 3.00 -0.62 9.77
C ASP A 26 4.30 -1.43 9.73
N GLY A 27 4.27 -2.68 10.21
CA GLY A 27 5.42 -3.58 10.20
C GLY A 27 5.90 -3.88 8.78
N LEU A 28 4.97 -4.14 7.87
CA LEU A 28 5.28 -4.37 6.45
C LEU A 28 5.91 -3.15 5.79
N ILE A 29 5.41 -1.95 6.04
CA ILE A 29 5.97 -0.71 5.46
C ILE A 29 7.41 -0.50 5.97
N VAL A 30 7.67 -0.71 7.25
CA VAL A 30 9.01 -0.55 7.82
C VAL A 30 9.99 -1.55 7.19
N ALA A 31 9.63 -2.83 7.13
CA ALA A 31 10.48 -3.85 6.53
C ALA A 31 10.71 -3.64 5.03
N ALA A 32 9.65 -3.33 4.28
CA ALA A 32 9.76 -3.00 2.87
C ALA A 32 10.64 -1.77 2.63
N THR A 33 10.53 -0.74 3.48
CA THR A 33 11.35 0.47 3.40
C THR A 33 12.83 0.15 3.63
N ALA A 34 13.14 -0.68 4.62
CA ALA A 34 14.52 -1.13 4.86
C ALA A 34 15.07 -1.95 3.68
N TYR A 35 14.26 -2.87 3.14
CA TYR A 35 14.62 -3.71 2.00
C TYR A 35 14.95 -2.87 0.75
N VAL A 36 14.07 -1.96 0.34
CA VAL A 36 14.31 -1.11 -0.85
C VAL A 36 15.41 -0.07 -0.60
N GLY A 37 15.52 0.45 0.62
CA GLY A 37 16.59 1.38 1.00
C GLY A 37 17.98 0.73 0.98
N GLY A 38 18.05 -0.58 1.18
CA GLY A 38 19.25 -1.40 1.03
C GLY A 38 19.57 -1.82 -0.40
N GLY A 39 18.78 -1.41 -1.41
CA GLY A 39 18.97 -1.80 -2.80
C GLY A 39 18.48 -3.22 -3.12
N GLY A 40 17.49 -3.72 -2.38
CA GLY A 40 16.87 -5.03 -2.64
C GLY A 40 16.34 -5.18 -4.07
N SER A 41 16.33 -6.41 -4.57
CA SER A 41 15.85 -6.74 -5.91
C SER A 41 14.33 -6.57 -6.05
N ALA A 42 13.82 -6.51 -7.28
CA ALA A 42 12.38 -6.53 -7.55
C ALA A 42 11.80 -7.96 -7.64
N ASP A 43 12.58 -8.98 -7.32
CA ASP A 43 12.13 -10.38 -7.34
C ASP A 43 11.20 -10.66 -6.16
N THR A 44 10.06 -11.31 -6.42
CA THR A 44 9.05 -11.54 -5.39
C THR A 44 9.47 -12.60 -4.36
N GLY A 45 10.40 -13.50 -4.71
CA GLY A 45 11.00 -14.45 -3.78
C GLY A 45 11.91 -13.76 -2.79
N ASP A 46 12.82 -12.92 -3.26
CA ASP A 46 13.71 -12.11 -2.39
C ASP A 46 12.92 -11.18 -1.46
N ILE A 47 11.88 -10.53 -2.00
CA ILE A 47 10.97 -9.70 -1.21
C ILE A 47 10.22 -10.56 -0.18
N GLY A 48 9.74 -11.73 -0.58
CA GLY A 48 9.03 -12.66 0.30
C GLY A 48 9.88 -13.08 1.49
N GLU A 49 11.14 -13.41 1.26
CA GLU A 49 12.10 -13.75 2.31
C GLU A 49 12.35 -12.56 3.25
N ALA A 50 12.58 -11.37 2.69
CA ALA A 50 12.76 -10.14 3.47
C ALA A 50 11.53 -9.79 4.34
N LEU A 51 10.34 -10.21 3.93
CA LEU A 51 9.08 -9.95 4.63
C LEU A 51 8.55 -11.16 5.42
N ALA A 52 9.28 -12.27 5.49
CA ALA A 52 8.78 -13.53 6.06
C ALA A 52 8.34 -13.44 7.53
N GLY A 53 8.90 -12.48 8.30
CA GLY A 53 8.51 -12.19 9.68
C GLY A 53 7.22 -11.38 9.83
N HIS A 54 6.59 -10.94 8.74
CA HIS A 54 5.41 -10.07 8.75
C HIS A 54 4.15 -10.83 8.30
N TYR A 55 3.25 -11.10 9.24
CA TYR A 55 2.04 -11.85 8.97
C TYR A 55 0.87 -10.98 8.52
N CYS A 56 0.28 -11.29 7.36
CA CYS A 56 -0.94 -10.67 6.86
C CYS A 56 -2.04 -11.70 6.65
N ARG A 57 -3.21 -11.50 7.26
CA ARG A 57 -4.36 -12.41 7.11
C ARG A 57 -5.33 -12.02 6.01
N CYS A 58 -5.33 -10.76 5.59
CA CYS A 58 -6.38 -10.23 4.72
C CYS A 58 -5.99 -10.20 3.24
N THR A 59 -4.76 -9.79 2.90
CA THR A 59 -4.37 -9.51 1.50
C THR A 59 -3.88 -10.73 0.74
N GLY A 60 -3.48 -11.80 1.44
CA GLY A 60 -2.87 -12.97 0.80
C GLY A 60 -1.51 -12.69 0.16
N TYR A 61 -0.81 -11.63 0.58
CA TYR A 61 0.56 -11.24 0.18
C TYR A 61 0.77 -10.76 -1.25
N VAL A 62 0.02 -11.22 -2.24
CA VAL A 62 0.27 -10.90 -3.66
C VAL A 62 0.39 -9.38 -3.89
N LYS A 63 -0.53 -8.58 -3.35
CA LYS A 63 -0.51 -7.12 -3.49
C LYS A 63 0.61 -6.42 -2.72
N ILE A 64 1.06 -7.01 -1.62
CA ILE A 64 2.22 -6.51 -0.86
C ILE A 64 3.48 -6.72 -1.69
N LEU A 65 3.68 -7.93 -2.24
CA LEU A 65 4.85 -8.24 -3.08
C LEU A 65 4.89 -7.37 -4.34
N GLU A 66 3.74 -7.19 -5.01
CA GLU A 66 3.63 -6.29 -6.18
C GLU A 66 4.04 -4.85 -5.84
N ALA A 67 3.55 -4.31 -4.70
CA ALA A 67 3.84 -2.95 -4.27
C ALA A 67 5.34 -2.75 -3.98
N VAL A 68 5.97 -3.68 -3.26
CA VAL A 68 7.40 -3.59 -2.93
C VAL A 68 8.26 -3.75 -4.17
N ALA A 69 7.92 -4.70 -5.05
CA ALA A 69 8.63 -4.89 -6.32
C ALA A 69 8.57 -3.63 -7.19
N ALA A 70 7.43 -2.93 -7.22
CA ALA A 70 7.29 -1.68 -7.95
C ALA A 70 8.20 -0.57 -7.40
N VAL A 71 8.27 -0.42 -6.08
CA VAL A 71 9.20 0.55 -5.47
C VAL A 71 10.66 0.19 -5.79
N ALA A 72 11.02 -1.09 -5.70
CA ALA A 72 12.37 -1.60 -5.98
C ALA A 72 12.79 -1.37 -7.45
N ARG A 73 11.85 -1.42 -8.40
CA ARG A 73 12.10 -1.06 -9.82
C ARG A 73 12.32 0.44 -10.05
N GLY A 74 11.98 1.28 -9.09
CA GLY A 74 12.01 2.73 -9.27
C GLY A 74 10.68 3.35 -9.69
N ASP A 75 9.57 2.58 -9.66
CA ASP A 75 8.26 3.09 -10.05
C ASP A 75 7.83 4.26 -9.14
N THR A 76 7.08 5.21 -9.72
CA THR A 76 6.54 6.37 -9.01
C THR A 76 5.02 6.30 -9.01
N PHE A 77 4.39 6.76 -7.93
CA PHE A 77 2.95 6.62 -7.72
C PHE A 77 2.37 7.99 -7.39
N ASP A 78 1.29 8.37 -8.07
CA ASP A 78 0.53 9.56 -7.73
C ASP A 78 -0.70 9.18 -6.90
N THR A 79 -0.60 9.36 -5.58
CA THR A 79 -1.74 9.16 -4.67
C THR A 79 -2.65 10.39 -4.56
N ALA A 80 -2.31 11.54 -5.14
CA ALA A 80 -3.13 12.75 -5.07
C ALA A 80 -4.47 12.57 -5.81
N SER A 81 -4.51 11.76 -6.88
CA SER A 81 -5.77 11.48 -7.59
C SER A 81 -6.79 10.69 -6.75
N THR A 82 -6.35 9.90 -5.76
CA THR A 82 -7.24 9.11 -4.89
C THR A 82 -7.87 9.94 -3.77
N ALA A 83 -7.24 11.06 -3.39
CA ALA A 83 -7.73 11.96 -2.33
C ALA A 83 -8.62 13.11 -2.85
N SER A 84 -8.73 13.31 -4.17
CA SER A 84 -9.53 14.38 -4.79
C SER A 84 -11.06 14.16 -4.74
N SER A 85 -11.56 13.41 -3.78
CA SER A 85 -12.97 13.39 -3.39
C SER A 85 -13.16 14.17 -2.08
N ALA A 86 -12.65 15.39 -2.02
CA ALA A 86 -13.02 16.37 -0.99
C ALA A 86 -14.43 16.96 -1.21
N ASN A 87 -15.10 16.64 -2.34
CA ASN A 87 -16.51 16.93 -2.55
C ASN A 87 -17.34 15.69 -2.20
N ASN A 88 -17.64 15.55 -0.92
CA ASN A 88 -18.60 14.58 -0.40
C ASN A 88 -20.03 14.97 -0.84
N THR A 89 -20.40 14.62 -2.08
CA THR A 89 -21.81 14.56 -2.46
C THR A 89 -22.38 13.30 -1.85
N TYR A 90 -23.04 13.44 -0.70
CA TYR A 90 -23.91 12.38 -0.20
C TYR A 90 -24.96 12.07 -1.29
N VAL A 91 -24.96 10.83 -1.78
CA VAL A 91 -26.05 10.32 -2.60
C VAL A 91 -27.23 10.12 -1.66
N THR A 92 -28.12 11.11 -1.56
CA THR A 92 -29.44 10.92 -0.98
C THR A 92 -30.21 9.94 -1.87
N ILE A 93 -30.37 8.70 -1.42
CA ILE A 93 -31.36 7.79 -1.97
C ILE A 93 -32.73 8.35 -1.60
N ALA A 94 -33.32 9.14 -2.49
CA ALA A 94 -34.72 9.52 -2.36
C ALA A 94 -35.58 8.27 -2.56
N GLY A 95 -36.27 7.83 -1.51
CA GLY A 95 -37.40 6.91 -1.63
C GLY A 95 -37.26 5.55 -0.94
N ALA A 96 -37.00 5.53 0.37
CA ALA A 96 -37.29 4.37 1.20
C ALA A 96 -38.18 4.78 2.38
N GLU A 97 -39.44 5.08 2.09
CA GLU A 97 -40.50 5.12 3.09
C GLU A 97 -41.75 4.41 2.56
N SER A 98 -42.29 3.55 3.45
CA SER A 98 -43.40 2.58 3.39
C SER A 98 -43.24 1.35 2.50
#